data_AF-A0A2K1IBX1-F1
#
_entry.id   AF-A0A2K1IBX1-F1
#
_cell.length_a   1.000
_cell.length_b   1.000
_cell.length_c   1.000
_cell.angle_alpha   90.00
_cell.angle_beta   90.00
_cell.angle_gamma   90.00
#
_symmetry.space_group_name_H-M   'P 1'
#
loop_
_entity.id
_entity.type
_entity.pdbx_description
1 polymer ?
#
loop_
_entity_poly.entity_id
_entity_poly.type
_entity_poly.pdbx_seq_one_letter_code
_entity_poly.pdbx_strand_id
1 'polypeptide(L)'
;MGRWPSPALLAIFVTIALAMNSIIPAAAHTGLKVGFYRHSCPQVEAIVYNSMAQSTKADDTVAPGILRMAFHDCFVRGCDASVLLEGPNTERRARTNTGLHGFDAIDAAKRAVENACPGVVSAADVLQFAARDAVVLAGGYGWHVPAGRRDGTVSIMEEALNLPAPSMTVSQLIDVFGRKGLSPSQMVVLSGAHTIGKAPCVTFDDRVQTTPVDPTLAPSFATFLKGQCPYAAIQSTSVDMDSTAHTFDSQYFKDIIAGRGLLTSDQSLLYDSRTSGGVYANNGAAFYRNFAKAMVKMSQIEVLTGLDGEIRRQFDQVNSH
;
A
#
# COMPACT_ATOMS: atom_id res chain seq x y z
N MET A 1 -69.29 -9.54 -33.13
CA MET A 1 -68.45 -10.75 -33.07
C MET A 1 -66.99 -10.33 -33.08
N GLY A 2 -66.40 -10.13 -31.91
CA GLY A 2 -64.99 -9.72 -31.78
C GLY A 2 -64.08 -10.94 -31.88
N ARG A 3 -63.17 -10.95 -32.86
CA ARG A 3 -62.16 -11.99 -33.03
C ARG A 3 -61.08 -11.81 -31.96
N TRP A 4 -60.91 -12.81 -31.11
CA TRP A 4 -59.79 -12.90 -30.19
C TRP A 4 -58.55 -13.40 -30.96
N PRO A 5 -57.34 -12.89 -30.68
CA PRO A 5 -56.14 -13.35 -31.34
C PRO A 5 -55.79 -14.80 -30.91
N SER A 6 -55.21 -15.55 -31.83
CA SER A 6 -54.86 -16.96 -31.68
C SER A 6 -53.87 -17.20 -30.53
N PRO A 7 -54.00 -18.31 -29.76
CA PRO A 7 -53.17 -18.60 -28.58
C PRO A 7 -51.66 -18.74 -28.88
N ALA A 8 -51.28 -18.96 -30.14
CA ALA A 8 -49.89 -19.00 -30.58
C ALA A 8 -49.17 -17.63 -30.51
N LEU A 9 -49.91 -16.52 -30.59
CA LEU A 9 -49.32 -15.17 -30.53
C LEU A 9 -49.06 -14.73 -29.08
N LEU A 10 -49.80 -15.24 -28.09
CA LEU A 10 -49.54 -14.94 -26.68
C LEU A 10 -48.25 -15.59 -26.15
N ALA A 11 -47.87 -16.77 -26.67
CA ALA A 11 -46.68 -17.49 -26.21
C ALA A 11 -45.37 -16.80 -26.62
N ILE A 12 -45.36 -16.07 -27.74
CA ILE A 12 -44.17 -15.34 -28.24
C ILE A 12 -43.91 -14.07 -27.42
N PHE A 13 -44.96 -13.44 -26.86
CA PHE A 13 -44.79 -12.27 -25.99
C PHE A 13 -44.27 -12.62 -24.59
N VAL A 14 -44.51 -13.84 -24.09
CA VAL A 14 -44.03 -14.28 -22.77
C VAL A 14 -42.55 -14.72 -22.82
N THR A 15 -42.05 -15.23 -23.95
CA THR A 15 -40.64 -15.63 -24.08
C THR A 15 -39.69 -14.46 -24.35
N ILE A 16 -40.16 -13.36 -24.96
CA ILE A 16 -39.35 -12.14 -25.14
C ILE A 16 -39.27 -11.32 -23.85
N ALA A 17 -40.26 -11.44 -22.94
CA ALA A 17 -40.27 -10.75 -21.66
C ALA A 17 -39.27 -11.32 -20.62
N LEU A 18 -38.72 -12.53 -20.83
CA LEU A 18 -37.70 -13.13 -19.95
C LEU A 18 -36.25 -13.00 -20.46
N ALA A 19 -36.04 -12.36 -21.62
CA ALA A 19 -34.70 -12.16 -22.20
C ALA A 19 -34.23 -10.70 -22.17
N MET A 20 -34.87 -9.83 -21.38
CA MET A 20 -34.35 -8.51 -21.04
C MET A 20 -33.71 -8.55 -19.65
N ASN A 21 -32.64 -9.36 -19.52
CA ASN A 21 -31.62 -9.04 -18.53
C ASN A 21 -31.02 -7.72 -19.00
N SER A 22 -31.48 -6.61 -18.42
CA SER A 22 -30.87 -5.30 -18.65
C SER A 22 -29.42 -5.41 -18.20
N ILE A 23 -28.51 -5.63 -19.16
CA ILE A 23 -27.12 -5.25 -19.01
C ILE A 23 -27.19 -3.73 -18.95
N ILE A 24 -27.40 -3.19 -17.76
CA ILE A 24 -27.11 -1.79 -17.50
C ILE A 24 -25.61 -1.71 -17.73
N PRO A 25 -25.11 -1.02 -18.77
CA PRO A 25 -23.70 -0.75 -18.84
C PRO A 25 -23.39 -0.02 -17.55
N ALA A 26 -22.58 -0.64 -16.68
CA ALA A 26 -22.09 0.03 -15.49
C ALA A 26 -21.51 1.34 -15.99
N ALA A 27 -22.17 2.46 -15.65
CA ALA A 27 -21.71 3.77 -16.07
C ALA A 27 -20.25 3.85 -15.62
N ALA A 28 -19.33 3.89 -16.57
CA ALA A 28 -17.91 3.90 -16.29
C ALA A 28 -17.64 5.16 -15.47
N HIS A 29 -17.53 5.01 -14.16
CA HIS A 29 -17.21 6.13 -13.29
C HIS A 29 -15.77 6.52 -13.58
N THR A 30 -15.59 7.76 -13.99
CA THR A 30 -14.28 8.35 -14.22
C THR A 30 -13.75 8.90 -12.91
N GLY A 31 -12.55 8.48 -12.53
CA GLY A 31 -11.86 8.97 -11.34
C GLY A 31 -12.30 8.33 -10.02
N LEU A 32 -11.60 8.72 -8.95
CA LEU A 32 -11.80 8.20 -7.60
C LEU A 32 -12.72 9.11 -6.78
N LYS A 33 -13.51 8.51 -5.88
CA LYS A 33 -14.33 9.27 -4.92
C LYS A 33 -14.41 8.58 -3.57
N VAL A 34 -14.48 9.37 -2.50
CA VAL A 34 -14.83 8.86 -1.17
C VAL A 34 -16.27 8.35 -1.21
N GLY A 35 -16.49 7.16 -0.64
CA GLY A 35 -17.80 6.50 -0.68
C GLY A 35 -18.16 5.97 -2.08
N PHE A 36 -17.16 5.58 -2.89
CA PHE A 36 -17.38 5.04 -4.23
C PHE A 36 -18.40 3.90 -4.24
N TYR A 37 -18.29 2.99 -3.28
CA TYR A 37 -19.11 1.79 -3.14
C TYR A 37 -20.39 1.96 -2.31
N ARG A 38 -20.79 3.19 -1.94
CA ARG A 38 -21.91 3.45 -1.00
C ARG A 38 -23.26 2.83 -1.41
N HIS A 39 -23.45 2.51 -2.68
CA HIS A 39 -24.69 1.90 -3.19
C HIS A 39 -24.50 0.44 -3.64
N SER A 40 -23.29 0.05 -4.06
CA SER A 40 -23.01 -1.28 -4.61
C SER A 40 -22.40 -2.24 -3.58
N CYS A 41 -21.69 -1.73 -2.58
CA CYS A 41 -21.16 -2.47 -1.45
C CYS A 41 -20.99 -1.55 -0.22
N PRO A 42 -22.09 -1.09 0.41
CA PRO A 42 -22.04 -0.08 1.47
C PRO A 42 -21.20 -0.48 2.70
N GLN A 43 -21.00 -1.78 2.92
CA GLN A 43 -20.27 -2.35 4.04
C GLN A 43 -18.78 -2.62 3.76
N VAL A 44 -18.26 -2.31 2.56
CA VAL A 44 -16.91 -2.72 2.14
C VAL A 44 -15.81 -2.30 3.11
N GLU A 45 -15.77 -1.04 3.54
CA GLU A 45 -14.71 -0.55 4.44
C GLU A 45 -14.76 -1.26 5.80
N ALA A 46 -15.96 -1.57 6.30
CA ALA A 46 -16.11 -2.31 7.56
C ALA A 46 -15.66 -3.78 7.43
N ILE A 47 -15.93 -4.41 6.29
CA ILE A 47 -15.46 -5.78 6.01
C ILE A 47 -13.93 -5.82 5.98
N VAL A 48 -13.30 -4.90 5.24
CA VAL A 48 -11.83 -4.85 5.14
C VAL A 48 -11.22 -4.57 6.51
N TYR A 49 -11.75 -3.60 7.27
CA TYR A 49 -11.27 -3.30 8.62
C TYR A 49 -11.33 -4.52 9.55
N ASN A 50 -12.45 -5.25 9.55
CA ASN A 50 -12.62 -6.43 10.40
C ASN A 50 -11.63 -7.55 10.02
N SER A 51 -11.40 -7.77 8.73
CA SER A 51 -10.40 -8.72 8.26
C SER A 51 -9.00 -8.31 8.70
N MET A 52 -8.65 -7.03 8.51
CA MET A 52 -7.37 -6.48 8.92
C MET A 52 -7.15 -6.60 10.43
N ALA A 53 -8.14 -6.26 11.25
CA ALA A 53 -8.06 -6.36 12.70
C ALA A 53 -7.81 -7.80 13.18
N GLN A 54 -8.37 -8.80 12.49
CA GLN A 54 -8.11 -10.21 12.79
C GLN A 54 -6.69 -10.60 12.38
N SER A 55 -6.25 -10.22 11.18
CA SER A 55 -4.91 -10.54 10.67
C SER A 55 -3.82 -9.88 11.51
N THR A 56 -3.94 -8.60 11.86
CA THR A 56 -2.94 -7.89 12.68
C THR A 56 -2.90 -8.38 14.12
N LYS A 57 -4.01 -8.91 14.64
CA LYS A 57 -4.05 -9.54 15.97
C LYS A 57 -3.32 -10.90 15.96
N ALA A 58 -3.40 -11.63 14.86
CA ALA A 58 -2.73 -12.92 14.71
C ALA A 58 -1.23 -12.76 14.44
N ASP A 59 -0.86 -11.71 13.70
CA ASP A 59 0.52 -11.42 13.31
C ASP A 59 0.72 -9.89 13.25
N ASP A 60 1.52 -9.37 14.18
CA ASP A 60 1.77 -7.93 14.35
C ASP A 60 2.60 -7.34 13.20
N THR A 61 3.24 -8.17 12.38
CA THR A 61 3.99 -7.72 11.19
C THR A 61 3.09 -7.44 9.98
N VAL A 62 1.80 -7.79 10.05
CA VAL A 62 0.83 -7.54 8.95
C VAL A 62 0.62 -6.05 8.73
N ALA A 63 0.44 -5.25 9.78
CA ALA A 63 0.20 -3.81 9.64
C ALA A 63 1.34 -3.08 8.88
N PRO A 64 2.62 -3.19 9.32
CA PRO A 64 3.72 -2.60 8.55
C PRO A 64 3.88 -3.22 7.16
N GLY A 65 3.63 -4.54 7.02
CA GLY A 65 3.68 -5.24 5.73
C GLY A 65 2.69 -4.67 4.69
N ILE A 66 1.43 -4.47 5.08
CA ILE A 66 0.39 -3.92 4.22
C ILE A 66 0.66 -2.45 3.87
N LEU A 67 1.09 -1.64 4.85
CA LEU A 67 1.43 -0.24 4.57
C LEU A 67 2.57 -0.13 3.55
N ARG A 68 3.60 -0.97 3.70
CA ARG A 68 4.68 -1.11 2.72
C ARG A 68 4.15 -1.61 1.37
N MET A 69 3.28 -2.62 1.35
CA MET A 69 2.72 -3.17 0.11
C MET A 69 1.94 -2.12 -0.69
N ALA A 70 1.15 -1.27 -0.05
CA ALA A 70 0.45 -0.19 -0.73
C ALA A 70 1.40 0.88 -1.32
N PHE A 71 2.54 1.15 -0.67
CA PHE A 71 3.59 1.99 -1.24
C PHE A 71 4.23 1.31 -2.47
N HIS A 72 4.59 0.03 -2.34
CA HIS A 72 5.23 -0.74 -3.41
C HIS A 72 4.36 -0.82 -4.67
N ASP A 73 3.06 -1.08 -4.49
CA ASP A 73 2.06 -1.06 -5.56
C ASP A 73 2.06 0.29 -6.27
N CYS A 74 1.75 1.37 -5.55
CA CYS A 74 1.63 2.70 -6.14
C CYS A 74 2.89 3.21 -6.86
N PHE A 75 4.08 2.72 -6.50
CA PHE A 75 5.34 3.14 -7.11
C PHE A 75 5.71 2.32 -8.36
N VAL A 76 5.06 1.19 -8.61
CA VAL A 76 5.29 0.34 -9.79
C VAL A 76 4.00 0.26 -10.59
N ARG A 77 3.99 0.79 -11.81
CA ARG A 77 2.79 0.92 -12.69
C ARG A 77 1.61 1.72 -12.16
N GLY A 78 1.59 2.08 -10.87
CA GLY A 78 0.51 2.86 -10.25
C GLY A 78 -0.22 2.04 -9.21
N CYS A 79 -1.21 2.64 -8.55
CA CYS A 79 -1.99 1.91 -7.54
C CYS A 79 -3.04 1.02 -8.24
N ASP A 80 -2.60 -0.05 -8.89
CA ASP A 80 -3.43 -0.95 -9.70
C ASP A 80 -3.41 -2.41 -9.19
N ALA A 81 -2.81 -2.65 -8.02
CA ALA A 81 -2.63 -3.97 -7.43
C ALA A 81 -1.82 -4.96 -8.28
N SER A 82 -0.96 -4.48 -9.20
CA SER A 82 -0.03 -5.34 -9.95
C SER A 82 0.88 -6.13 -9.01
N VAL A 83 1.29 -5.54 -7.88
CA VAL A 83 2.16 -6.19 -6.88
C VAL A 83 1.54 -7.45 -6.27
N LEU A 84 0.20 -7.59 -6.32
CA LEU A 84 -0.51 -8.75 -5.77
C LEU A 84 -0.48 -9.95 -6.70
N LEU A 85 -0.25 -9.75 -8.00
CA LEU A 85 -0.28 -10.84 -8.98
C LEU A 85 0.78 -11.91 -8.64
N GLU A 86 0.36 -13.17 -8.65
CA GLU A 86 1.25 -14.31 -8.40
C GLU A 86 1.75 -14.93 -9.71
N GLY A 87 3.03 -15.27 -9.76
CA GLY A 87 3.67 -15.91 -10.91
C GLY A 87 5.19 -15.76 -10.91
N PRO A 88 5.91 -16.54 -11.74
CA PRO A 88 7.38 -16.63 -11.68
C PRO A 88 8.09 -15.30 -11.99
N ASN A 89 7.52 -14.45 -12.86
CA ASN A 89 8.13 -13.20 -13.32
C ASN A 89 7.37 -11.96 -12.84
N THR A 90 6.63 -12.08 -11.73
CA THR A 90 5.84 -10.98 -11.16
C THR A 90 6.67 -10.14 -10.18
N GLU A 91 6.21 -8.92 -9.91
CA GLU A 91 6.78 -8.05 -8.88
C GLU A 91 6.82 -8.73 -7.51
N ARG A 92 5.81 -9.55 -7.18
CA ARG A 92 5.76 -10.30 -5.92
C ARG A 92 6.99 -11.16 -5.68
N ARG A 93 7.62 -11.65 -6.76
CA ARG A 93 8.84 -12.48 -6.72
C ARG A 93 10.13 -11.67 -6.89
N ALA A 94 10.06 -10.35 -7.06
CA ALA A 94 11.23 -9.50 -7.22
C ALA A 94 12.06 -9.42 -5.92
N ARG A 95 13.39 -9.31 -6.08
CA ARG A 95 14.33 -9.19 -4.94
C ARG A 95 14.00 -8.00 -4.04
N THR A 96 13.56 -6.88 -4.60
CA THR A 96 13.15 -5.67 -3.84
C THR A 96 11.93 -5.91 -2.97
N ASN A 97 11.09 -6.88 -3.36
CA ASN A 97 9.87 -7.29 -2.66
C ASN A 97 10.09 -8.51 -1.77
N THR A 98 11.33 -9.03 -1.66
CA THR A 98 11.67 -10.04 -0.66
C THR A 98 11.30 -9.52 0.74
N GLY A 99 10.53 -10.31 1.48
CA GLY A 99 10.03 -9.92 2.81
C GLY A 99 8.85 -8.95 2.78
N LEU A 100 8.26 -8.65 1.61
CA LEU A 100 6.95 -8.01 1.56
C LEU A 100 5.91 -8.98 2.14
N HIS A 101 5.16 -8.52 3.14
CA HIS A 101 4.32 -9.37 3.99
C HIS A 101 2.86 -8.92 3.99
N GLY A 102 1.95 -9.82 4.35
CA GLY A 102 0.51 -9.52 4.47
C GLY A 102 -0.35 -9.90 3.26
N PHE A 103 0.20 -10.60 2.26
CA PHE A 103 -0.60 -11.08 1.11
C PHE A 103 -1.82 -11.90 1.54
N ASP A 104 -1.68 -12.78 2.54
CA ASP A 104 -2.78 -13.59 3.06
C ASP A 104 -3.87 -12.74 3.76
N ALA A 105 -3.50 -11.59 4.32
CA ALA A 105 -4.46 -10.65 4.91
C ALA A 105 -5.29 -9.96 3.82
N ILE A 106 -4.66 -9.58 2.70
CA ILE A 106 -5.37 -9.05 1.52
C ILE A 106 -6.26 -10.12 0.89
N ASP A 107 -5.79 -11.36 0.79
CA ASP A 107 -6.60 -12.50 0.32
C ASP A 107 -7.83 -12.73 1.21
N ALA A 108 -7.64 -12.76 2.53
CA ALA A 108 -8.74 -12.88 3.49
C ALA A 108 -9.76 -11.73 3.34
N ALA A 109 -9.28 -10.48 3.24
CA ALA A 109 -10.14 -9.31 3.07
C ALA A 109 -10.89 -9.37 1.74
N LYS A 110 -10.20 -9.71 0.64
CA LYS A 110 -10.78 -9.81 -0.70
C LYS A 110 -11.83 -10.91 -0.77
N ARG A 111 -11.58 -12.09 -0.19
CA ARG A 111 -12.58 -13.17 -0.11
C ARG A 111 -13.81 -12.75 0.70
N ALA A 112 -13.61 -12.08 1.84
CA ALA A 112 -14.73 -11.57 2.64
C ALA A 112 -15.55 -10.54 1.86
N VAL A 113 -14.89 -9.67 1.09
CA VAL A 113 -15.56 -8.70 0.22
C VAL A 113 -16.30 -9.38 -0.92
N GLU A 114 -15.71 -10.37 -1.61
CA GLU A 114 -16.39 -11.12 -2.68
C GLU A 114 -17.61 -11.90 -2.17
N ASN A 115 -17.55 -12.45 -0.95
CA ASN A 115 -18.69 -13.12 -0.33
C ASN A 115 -19.87 -12.17 -0.08
N ALA A 116 -19.59 -10.91 0.24
CA ALA A 116 -20.62 -9.91 0.52
C ALA A 116 -21.08 -9.16 -0.73
N CYS A 117 -20.17 -8.90 -1.67
CA CYS A 117 -20.35 -8.03 -2.82
C CYS A 117 -19.60 -8.59 -4.05
N PRO A 118 -20.08 -9.70 -4.64
CA PRO A 118 -19.32 -10.41 -5.67
C PRO A 118 -19.00 -9.50 -6.88
N GLY A 119 -17.72 -9.27 -7.15
CA GLY A 119 -17.24 -8.64 -8.40
C GLY A 119 -17.46 -7.14 -8.44
N VAL A 120 -17.64 -6.54 -7.27
CA VAL A 120 -17.92 -5.10 -7.15
C VAL A 120 -16.64 -4.32 -6.85
N VAL A 121 -15.79 -4.83 -5.97
CA VAL A 121 -14.67 -4.09 -5.38
C VAL A 121 -13.35 -4.62 -5.94
N SER A 122 -12.48 -3.74 -6.45
CA SER A 122 -11.16 -4.15 -6.97
C SER A 122 -10.21 -4.60 -5.86
N ALA A 123 -9.22 -5.41 -6.19
CA ALA A 123 -8.14 -5.73 -5.27
C ALA A 123 -7.31 -4.48 -4.93
N ALA A 124 -7.14 -3.56 -5.89
CA ALA A 124 -6.51 -2.25 -5.69
C ALA A 124 -7.20 -1.43 -4.59
N ASP A 125 -8.52 -1.34 -4.59
CA ASP A 125 -9.22 -0.62 -3.53
C ASP A 125 -9.20 -1.37 -2.18
N VAL A 126 -9.25 -2.71 -2.18
CA VAL A 126 -9.06 -3.50 -0.94
C VAL A 126 -7.69 -3.20 -0.32
N LEU A 127 -6.61 -3.15 -1.10
CA LEU A 127 -5.27 -2.83 -0.62
C LEU A 127 -5.20 -1.42 -0.02
N GLN A 128 -5.83 -0.42 -0.66
CA GLN A 128 -5.80 0.96 -0.16
C GLN A 128 -6.66 1.17 1.10
N PHE A 129 -7.78 0.45 1.24
CA PHE A 129 -8.53 0.40 2.51
C PHE A 129 -7.70 -0.29 3.60
N ALA A 130 -7.08 -1.43 3.29
CA ALA A 130 -6.24 -2.17 4.21
C ALA A 130 -5.03 -1.36 4.71
N ALA A 131 -4.41 -0.55 3.85
CA ALA A 131 -3.31 0.35 4.23
C ALA A 131 -3.74 1.43 5.22
N ARG A 132 -4.95 2.00 5.05
CA ARG A 132 -5.55 2.92 6.04
C ARG A 132 -5.79 2.21 7.35
N ASP A 133 -6.37 1.01 7.30
CA ASP A 133 -6.70 0.24 8.49
C ASP A 133 -5.44 -0.22 9.24
N ALA A 134 -4.37 -0.58 8.54
CA ALA A 134 -3.06 -0.90 9.13
C ALA A 134 -2.52 0.24 10.00
N VAL A 135 -2.61 1.49 9.53
CA VAL A 135 -2.20 2.68 10.31
C VAL A 135 -3.09 2.88 11.53
N VAL A 136 -4.41 2.73 11.37
CA VAL A 136 -5.37 2.88 12.49
C VAL A 136 -5.13 1.81 13.56
N LEU A 137 -4.93 0.55 13.15
CA LEU A 137 -4.70 -0.58 14.05
C LEU A 137 -3.36 -0.48 14.79
N ALA A 138 -2.38 0.20 14.19
CA ALA A 138 -1.12 0.56 14.83
C ALA A 138 -1.21 1.83 15.72
N GLY A 139 -2.39 2.42 15.90
CA GLY A 139 -2.61 3.58 16.78
C GLY A 139 -2.48 4.96 16.09
N GLY A 140 -2.32 4.99 14.77
CA GLY A 140 -2.30 6.21 13.98
C GLY A 140 -3.70 6.72 13.63
N TYR A 141 -3.77 7.84 12.90
CA TYR A 141 -5.05 8.39 12.42
C TYR A 141 -5.40 7.85 11.03
N GLY A 142 -6.65 7.45 10.87
CA GLY A 142 -7.20 7.07 9.57
C GLY A 142 -7.47 8.27 8.67
N TRP A 143 -7.82 7.99 7.43
CA TRP A 143 -8.29 8.96 6.45
C TRP A 143 -9.45 8.39 5.63
N HIS A 144 -10.15 9.28 4.95
CA HIS A 144 -11.13 8.88 3.95
C HIS A 144 -10.40 8.44 2.68
N VAL A 145 -10.53 7.17 2.32
CA VAL A 145 -9.87 6.58 1.15
C VAL A 145 -10.75 6.83 -0.08
N PRO A 146 -10.31 7.62 -1.08
CA PRO A 146 -10.98 7.66 -2.37
C PRO A 146 -10.85 6.30 -3.04
N ALA A 147 -11.95 5.76 -3.55
CA ALA A 147 -12.01 4.47 -4.22
C ALA A 147 -12.58 4.61 -5.64
N GLY A 148 -12.58 3.53 -6.40
CA GLY A 148 -12.88 3.47 -7.83
C GLY A 148 -11.70 2.99 -8.69
N ARG A 149 -10.63 2.49 -8.07
CA ARG A 149 -9.49 1.91 -8.79
C ARG A 149 -9.92 0.60 -9.45
N ARG A 150 -9.25 0.26 -10.53
CA ARG A 150 -9.36 -1.03 -11.20
C ARG A 150 -8.02 -1.74 -11.15
N ASP A 151 -8.10 -3.05 -11.28
CA ASP A 151 -6.97 -3.94 -11.16
C ASP A 151 -6.19 -4.02 -12.48
N GLY A 152 -4.88 -3.84 -12.39
CA GLY A 152 -3.93 -4.08 -13.47
C GLY A 152 -3.85 -5.57 -13.82
N THR A 153 -3.55 -5.85 -15.09
CA THR A 153 -3.44 -7.22 -15.62
C THR A 153 -2.00 -7.64 -15.92
N VAL A 154 -1.04 -6.78 -15.58
CA VAL A 154 0.38 -6.96 -15.88
C VAL A 154 1.18 -6.73 -14.61
N SER A 155 2.07 -7.67 -14.28
CA SER A 155 3.09 -7.50 -13.24
C SER A 155 4.42 -8.02 -13.77
N ILE A 156 5.47 -7.23 -13.62
CA ILE A 156 6.80 -7.49 -14.20
C ILE A 156 7.84 -7.34 -13.10
N MET A 157 8.57 -8.41 -12.82
CA MET A 157 9.58 -8.48 -11.76
C MET A 157 10.62 -7.35 -11.83
N GLU A 158 11.09 -7.03 -13.04
CA GLU A 158 12.13 -6.02 -13.27
C GLU A 158 11.63 -4.60 -13.00
N GLU A 159 10.32 -4.33 -13.10
CA GLU A 159 9.77 -3.00 -12.83
C GLU A 159 9.85 -2.63 -11.34
N ALA A 160 9.94 -3.63 -10.44
CA ALA A 160 10.19 -3.41 -9.02
C ALA A 160 11.58 -2.82 -8.71
N LEU A 161 12.50 -2.77 -9.69
CA LEU A 161 13.77 -2.05 -9.56
C LEU A 161 13.59 -0.51 -9.57
N ASN A 162 12.41 -0.02 -9.96
CA ASN A 162 12.09 1.41 -9.90
C ASN A 162 11.74 1.89 -8.48
N LEU A 163 11.58 0.99 -7.52
CA LEU A 163 11.37 1.34 -6.13
C LEU A 163 12.62 2.00 -5.53
N PRO A 164 12.47 3.01 -4.65
CA PRO A 164 13.61 3.64 -4.02
C PRO A 164 14.35 2.65 -3.10
N ALA A 165 15.67 2.64 -3.20
CA ALA A 165 16.53 1.79 -2.38
C ALA A 165 16.86 2.47 -1.03
N PRO A 166 17.08 1.70 0.05
CA PRO A 166 17.39 2.25 1.38
C PRO A 166 18.71 3.05 1.44
N SER A 167 19.62 2.81 0.48
CA SER A 167 20.91 3.49 0.37
C SER A 167 20.87 4.77 -0.48
N MET A 168 19.72 5.15 -1.05
CA MET A 168 19.61 6.34 -1.89
C MET A 168 19.83 7.64 -1.08
N THR A 169 20.46 8.61 -1.72
CA THR A 169 20.59 9.98 -1.22
C THR A 169 19.26 10.74 -1.27
N VAL A 170 19.11 11.80 -0.47
CA VAL A 170 17.90 12.65 -0.48
C VAL A 170 17.59 13.20 -1.89
N SER A 171 18.59 13.61 -2.66
CA SER A 171 18.37 14.08 -4.04
C SER A 171 17.75 12.99 -4.92
N GLN A 172 18.24 11.76 -4.85
CA GLN A 172 17.69 10.63 -5.61
C GLN A 172 16.27 10.31 -5.16
N LEU A 173 16.00 10.35 -3.85
CA LEU A 173 14.65 10.14 -3.32
C LEU A 173 13.68 11.22 -3.80
N ILE A 174 14.09 12.50 -3.77
CA ILE A 174 13.29 13.62 -4.30
C ILE A 174 12.96 13.40 -5.77
N ASP A 175 13.92 12.95 -6.58
CA ASP A 175 13.69 12.69 -8.00
C ASP A 175 12.71 11.54 -8.22
N VAL A 176 12.86 10.42 -7.49
CA VAL A 176 11.96 9.25 -7.60
C VAL A 176 10.54 9.60 -7.18
N PHE A 177 10.36 10.25 -6.03
CA PHE A 177 9.04 10.71 -5.56
C PHE A 177 8.45 11.78 -6.47
N GLY A 178 9.28 12.68 -6.99
CA GLY A 178 8.89 13.75 -7.91
C GLY A 178 8.33 13.20 -9.23
N ARG A 179 8.91 12.12 -9.77
CA ARG A 179 8.36 11.42 -10.95
C ARG A 179 6.98 10.85 -10.72
N LYS A 180 6.65 10.52 -9.46
CA LYS A 180 5.30 10.09 -9.03
C LYS A 180 4.42 11.26 -8.58
N GLY A 181 4.83 12.51 -8.82
CA GLY A 181 4.05 13.70 -8.52
C GLY A 181 3.94 14.02 -7.02
N LEU A 182 4.90 13.54 -6.21
CA LEU A 182 4.99 13.82 -4.78
C LEU A 182 6.08 14.88 -4.50
N SER A 183 5.74 15.86 -3.67
CA SER A 183 6.68 16.89 -3.24
C SER A 183 7.69 16.37 -2.20
N PRO A 184 8.84 17.06 -2.00
CA PRO A 184 9.78 16.71 -0.93
C PRO A 184 9.13 16.65 0.46
N SER A 185 8.18 17.55 0.76
CA SER A 185 7.46 17.51 2.04
C SER A 185 6.56 16.27 2.18
N GLN A 186 5.95 15.80 1.10
CA GLN A 186 5.15 14.57 1.11
C GLN A 186 6.05 13.34 1.23
N MET A 187 7.20 13.33 0.56
CA MET A 187 8.22 12.30 0.71
C MET A 187 8.64 12.16 2.17
N VAL A 188 9.07 13.26 2.82
CA VAL A 188 9.49 13.24 4.24
C VAL A 188 8.41 12.69 5.15
N VAL A 189 7.17 13.11 4.96
CA VAL A 189 6.05 12.64 5.78
C VAL A 189 5.76 11.16 5.52
N LEU A 190 5.78 10.70 4.26
CA LEU A 190 5.57 9.29 3.92
C LEU A 190 6.69 8.39 4.44
N SER A 191 7.94 8.87 4.49
CA SER A 191 9.05 8.17 5.16
C SER A 191 8.75 7.91 6.64
N GLY A 192 7.89 8.72 7.27
CA GLY A 192 7.35 8.47 8.60
C GLY A 192 6.59 7.16 8.75
N ALA A 193 6.22 6.46 7.67
CA ALA A 193 5.69 5.09 7.73
C ALA A 193 6.68 4.10 8.36
N HIS A 194 7.98 4.41 8.33
CA HIS A 194 9.02 3.65 9.01
C HIS A 194 8.96 3.74 10.55
N THR A 195 7.98 4.44 11.12
CA THR A 195 7.70 4.34 12.57
C THR A 195 7.17 2.97 13.01
N ILE A 196 6.78 2.10 12.07
CA ILE A 196 6.40 0.71 12.35
C ILE A 196 7.17 -0.28 11.50
N GLY A 197 7.33 -1.50 12.01
CA GLY A 197 7.94 -2.62 11.31
C GLY A 197 9.45 -2.77 11.53
N LYS A 198 10.09 -3.58 10.70
CA LYS A 198 11.49 -3.99 10.84
C LYS A 198 12.23 -3.93 9.51
N ALA A 199 13.53 -3.72 9.58
CA ALA A 199 14.44 -3.83 8.44
C ALA A 199 15.46 -4.98 8.66
N PRO A 200 15.65 -5.86 7.66
CA PRO A 200 16.76 -6.81 7.66
C PRO A 200 18.10 -6.10 7.73
N CYS A 201 19.07 -6.66 8.46
CA CYS A 201 20.40 -6.04 8.64
C CYS A 201 21.10 -5.73 7.31
N VAL A 202 20.91 -6.55 6.27
CA VAL A 202 21.44 -6.33 4.91
C VAL A 202 20.97 -5.03 4.24
N THR A 203 19.97 -4.34 4.79
CA THR A 203 19.47 -3.09 4.20
C THR A 203 20.21 -1.85 4.68
N PHE A 204 21.03 -1.97 5.73
CA PHE A 204 21.78 -0.87 6.35
C PHE A 204 23.18 -1.31 6.82
N ASP A 205 23.64 -2.49 6.43
CA ASP A 205 24.96 -3.01 6.81
C ASP A 205 26.11 -2.18 6.27
N ASP A 206 25.92 -1.57 5.10
CA ASP A 206 26.80 -0.57 4.49
C ASP A 206 27.06 0.66 5.38
N ARG A 207 26.21 0.92 6.38
CA ARG A 207 26.41 2.00 7.35
C ARG A 207 27.18 1.57 8.59
N VAL A 208 27.05 0.30 8.97
CA VAL A 208 27.43 -0.20 10.31
C VAL A 208 28.64 -1.13 10.26
N GLN A 209 28.76 -1.95 9.22
CA GLN A 209 29.83 -2.96 9.06
C GLN A 209 31.05 -2.41 8.31
N THR A 210 31.06 -1.14 7.94
CA THR A 210 32.17 -0.48 7.24
C THR A 210 33.20 0.11 8.20
N THR A 211 34.38 0.44 7.67
CA THR A 211 35.41 1.22 8.36
C THR A 211 35.84 2.39 7.46
N PRO A 212 35.59 3.65 7.84
CA PRO A 212 34.86 4.06 9.05
C PRO A 212 33.36 3.69 8.98
N VAL A 213 32.74 3.58 10.16
CA VAL A 213 31.27 3.52 10.31
C VAL A 213 30.68 4.84 9.82
N ASP A 214 29.45 4.82 9.30
CA ASP A 214 28.73 6.03 8.90
C ASP A 214 28.74 7.07 10.05
N PRO A 215 29.36 8.25 9.84
CA PRO A 215 29.51 9.26 10.89
C PRO A 215 28.19 9.97 11.25
N THR A 216 27.13 9.75 10.47
CA THR A 216 25.79 10.30 10.77
C THR A 216 25.03 9.47 11.81
N LEU A 217 25.50 8.25 12.11
CA LEU A 217 24.96 7.43 13.20
C LEU A 217 25.48 7.94 14.54
N ALA A 218 24.59 8.07 15.52
CA ALA A 218 24.99 8.30 16.90
C ALA A 218 25.92 7.15 17.36
N PRO A 219 27.09 7.43 17.99
CA PRO A 219 28.06 6.39 18.32
C PRO A 219 27.49 5.24 19.16
N SER A 220 26.62 5.53 20.14
CA SER A 220 25.96 4.51 20.94
C SER A 220 24.98 3.65 20.13
N PHE A 221 24.30 4.25 19.16
CA PHE A 221 23.39 3.53 18.28
C PHE A 221 24.15 2.66 17.27
N ALA A 222 25.27 3.14 16.72
CA ALA A 222 26.16 2.32 15.90
C ALA A 222 26.69 1.10 16.67
N THR A 223 27.08 1.26 17.94
CA THR A 223 27.47 0.13 18.81
C THR A 223 26.32 -0.85 19.01
N PHE A 224 25.10 -0.35 19.26
CA PHE A 224 23.91 -1.18 19.37
C PHE A 224 23.65 -1.98 18.09
N LEU A 225 23.65 -1.34 16.92
CA LEU A 225 23.42 -2.00 15.62
C LEU A 225 24.50 -3.04 15.31
N LYS A 226 25.77 -2.80 15.64
CA LYS A 226 26.84 -3.81 15.51
C LYS A 226 26.55 -5.06 16.34
N GLY A 227 26.01 -4.89 17.55
CA GLY A 227 25.60 -5.99 18.41
C GLY A 227 24.39 -6.78 17.87
N GLN A 228 23.41 -6.07 17.29
CA GLN A 228 22.22 -6.70 16.70
C GLN A 228 22.51 -7.39 15.37
N CYS A 229 23.43 -6.85 14.57
CA CYS A 229 23.74 -7.32 13.23
C CYS A 229 25.19 -7.84 13.13
N PRO A 230 25.56 -8.95 13.77
CA PRO A 230 26.88 -9.53 13.56
C PRO A 230 27.00 -10.05 12.13
N TYR A 231 28.19 -9.98 11.53
CA TYR A 231 28.44 -10.37 10.14
C TYR A 231 27.89 -11.76 9.78
N ALA A 232 28.01 -12.73 10.70
CA ALA A 232 27.54 -14.10 10.52
C ALA A 232 26.00 -14.24 10.46
N ALA A 233 25.24 -13.27 10.99
CA ALA A 233 23.77 -13.32 11.06
C ALA A 233 23.09 -12.21 10.23
N ILE A 234 23.85 -11.52 9.37
CA ILE A 234 23.38 -10.33 8.65
C ILE A 234 22.20 -10.62 7.73
N GLN A 235 22.17 -11.82 7.14
CA GLN A 235 21.13 -12.26 6.20
C GLN A 235 19.84 -12.69 6.90
N SER A 236 19.89 -13.03 8.20
CA SER A 236 18.77 -13.65 8.92
C SER A 236 18.23 -12.81 10.07
N THR A 237 18.86 -11.66 10.36
CA THR A 237 18.47 -10.79 11.47
C THR A 237 17.82 -9.52 10.96
N SER A 238 16.81 -9.04 11.68
CA SER A 238 16.15 -7.76 11.43
C SER A 238 16.11 -6.93 12.69
N VAL A 239 16.12 -5.61 12.54
CA VAL A 239 16.05 -4.63 13.62
C VAL A 239 14.79 -3.80 13.44
N ASP A 240 14.17 -3.42 14.56
CA ASP A 240 13.01 -2.54 14.58
C ASP A 240 13.36 -1.18 13.94
N MET A 241 12.44 -0.66 13.12
CA MET A 241 12.68 0.55 12.34
C MET A 241 12.80 1.82 13.19
N ASP A 242 12.10 1.86 14.33
CA ASP A 242 12.23 2.91 15.34
C ASP A 242 12.08 2.36 16.77
N SER A 243 12.24 3.22 17.78
CA SER A 243 12.17 2.82 19.19
C SER A 243 10.77 2.46 19.72
N THR A 244 9.72 2.63 18.92
CA THR A 244 8.32 2.33 19.22
C THR A 244 7.66 1.53 18.08
N ALA A 245 8.42 0.64 17.40
CA ALA A 245 8.09 0.05 16.09
C ALA A 245 6.79 -0.76 15.94
N HIS A 246 5.97 -0.84 16.98
CA HIS A 246 4.62 -1.41 16.97
C HIS A 246 3.51 -0.34 17.08
N THR A 247 3.88 0.94 17.22
CA THR A 247 2.97 2.08 17.37
C THR A 247 3.25 3.09 16.25
N PHE A 248 2.20 3.48 15.52
CA PHE A 248 2.33 4.48 14.48
C PHE A 248 2.36 5.88 15.09
N ASP A 249 3.56 6.47 15.23
CA ASP A 249 3.71 7.79 15.83
C ASP A 249 4.86 8.63 15.22
N SER A 250 5.25 9.69 15.92
CA SER A 250 6.28 10.64 15.44
C SER A 250 7.68 10.33 15.96
N GLN A 251 7.87 9.20 16.64
CA GLN A 251 9.15 8.77 17.22
C GLN A 251 10.22 8.56 16.16
N TYR A 252 9.85 8.04 14.98
CA TYR A 252 10.71 8.00 13.78
C TYR A 252 11.50 9.29 13.55
N PHE A 253 10.84 10.46 13.60
CA PHE A 253 11.50 11.74 13.35
C PHE A 253 12.40 12.17 14.51
N LYS A 254 12.02 11.84 15.75
CA LYS A 254 12.88 12.06 16.93
C LYS A 254 14.12 11.19 16.87
N ASP A 255 13.99 9.96 16.36
CA ASP A 255 15.10 9.03 16.18
C ASP A 255 16.08 9.56 15.12
N ILE A 256 15.58 10.08 13.99
CA ILE A 256 16.44 10.76 13.00
C ILE A 256 17.20 11.95 13.62
N ILE A 257 16.51 12.83 14.35
CA ILE A 257 17.16 13.98 15.01
C ILE A 257 18.25 13.54 15.98
N ALA A 258 18.06 12.40 16.65
CA ALA A 258 19.02 11.82 17.57
C ALA A 258 20.15 11.03 16.88
N GLY A 259 20.25 11.03 15.54
CA GLY A 259 21.22 10.23 14.79
C GLY A 259 20.93 8.73 14.82
N ARG A 260 19.65 8.36 14.97
CA ARG A 260 19.16 6.98 15.10
C ARG A 260 18.23 6.56 13.96
N GLY A 261 18.19 7.29 12.85
CA GLY A 261 17.54 6.80 11.63
C GLY A 261 18.27 5.55 11.13
N LEU A 262 17.53 4.46 10.89
CA LEU A 262 18.13 3.14 10.60
C LEU A 262 18.72 3.07 9.19
N LEU A 263 17.98 3.54 8.19
CA LEU A 263 18.42 3.51 6.79
C LEU A 263 19.15 4.81 6.41
N THR A 264 20.04 4.74 5.41
CA THR A 264 20.69 5.94 4.83
C THR A 264 19.64 6.92 4.32
N SER A 265 18.60 6.41 3.67
CA SER A 265 17.45 7.17 3.18
C SER A 265 16.72 7.93 4.29
N ASP A 266 16.70 7.41 5.52
CA ASP A 266 16.05 8.03 6.67
C ASP A 266 16.93 9.12 7.27
N GLN A 267 18.17 8.76 7.64
CA GLN A 267 19.07 9.67 8.36
C GLN A 267 19.47 10.86 7.48
N SER A 268 19.52 10.67 6.15
CA SER A 268 19.87 11.73 5.21
C SER A 268 18.82 12.85 5.14
N LEU A 269 17.55 12.60 5.47
CA LEU A 269 16.48 13.61 5.48
C LEU A 269 16.80 14.82 6.37
N LEU A 270 17.60 14.62 7.41
CA LEU A 270 18.02 15.65 8.37
C LEU A 270 19.01 16.66 7.79
N TYR A 271 19.82 16.24 6.80
CA TYR A 271 21.00 16.99 6.35
C TYR A 271 20.79 17.73 5.02
N ASP A 272 19.58 17.70 4.48
CA ASP A 272 19.22 18.43 3.27
C ASP A 272 18.24 19.56 3.57
N SER A 273 18.50 20.77 3.08
CA SER A 273 17.67 21.95 3.35
C SER A 273 16.25 21.83 2.77
N ARG A 274 16.03 20.97 1.78
CA ARG A 274 14.72 20.73 1.15
C ARG A 274 13.82 19.82 1.98
N THR A 275 14.36 19.07 2.94
CA THR A 275 13.63 18.05 3.73
C THR A 275 13.70 18.29 5.23
N SER A 276 14.83 18.80 5.73
CA SER A 276 15.12 18.96 7.16
C SER A 276 14.06 19.76 7.92
N GLY A 277 13.48 20.79 7.31
CA GLY A 277 12.37 21.55 7.90
C GLY A 277 11.15 20.68 8.26
N GLY A 278 10.86 19.65 7.46
CA GLY A 278 9.80 18.68 7.74
C GLY A 278 10.14 17.76 8.93
N VAL A 279 11.41 17.35 9.03
CA VAL A 279 11.91 16.53 10.14
C VAL A 279 11.82 17.29 11.48
N TYR A 280 12.29 18.55 11.51
CA TYR A 280 12.28 19.36 12.73
C TYR A 280 10.89 19.85 13.13
N ALA A 281 10.00 20.12 12.17
CA ALA A 281 8.66 20.63 12.46
C ALA A 281 7.68 19.55 12.94
N ASN A 282 8.03 18.27 12.78
CA ASN A 282 7.09 17.17 12.97
C ASN A 282 6.71 17.00 14.46
N ASN A 283 5.53 17.50 14.82
CA ASN A 283 4.81 17.14 16.04
C ASN A 283 3.75 16.08 15.71
N GLY A 284 3.39 15.23 16.67
CA GLY A 284 2.48 14.10 16.43
C GLY A 284 1.18 14.47 15.69
N ALA A 285 0.52 15.56 16.07
CA ALA A 285 -0.73 15.98 15.41
C ALA A 285 -0.52 16.44 13.95
N ALA A 286 0.55 17.20 13.68
CA ALA A 286 0.90 17.63 12.34
C ALA A 286 1.32 16.45 11.46
N PHE A 287 2.07 15.50 12.03
CA PHE A 287 2.47 14.26 11.39
C PHE A 287 1.27 13.50 10.86
N TYR A 288 0.34 13.12 11.74
CA TYR A 288 -0.81 12.30 11.37
C TYR A 288 -1.66 12.94 10.27
N ARG A 289 -1.94 14.25 10.40
CA ARG A 289 -2.72 14.98 9.39
C ARG A 289 -2.01 15.04 8.05
N ASN A 290 -0.71 15.32 8.03
CA ASN A 290 0.03 15.43 6.79
C ASN A 290 0.25 14.04 6.17
N PHE A 291 0.41 13.00 6.98
CA PHE A 291 0.52 11.61 6.55
C PHE A 291 -0.74 11.15 5.84
N ALA A 292 -1.91 11.38 6.45
CA ALA A 292 -3.20 11.13 5.82
C ALA A 292 -3.33 11.81 4.45
N LYS A 293 -2.94 13.10 4.33
CA LYS A 293 -2.97 13.82 3.05
C LYS A 293 -2.00 13.23 2.02
N ALA A 294 -0.80 12.86 2.46
CA ALA A 294 0.21 12.28 1.59
C ALA A 294 -0.19 10.87 1.11
N MET A 295 -0.77 10.03 1.98
CA MET A 295 -1.34 8.73 1.61
C MET A 295 -2.49 8.87 0.62
N VAL A 296 -3.40 9.83 0.82
CA VAL A 296 -4.46 10.11 -0.15
C VAL A 296 -3.87 10.51 -1.51
N LYS A 297 -2.82 11.35 -1.54
CA LYS A 297 -2.15 11.73 -2.79
C LYS A 297 -1.42 10.53 -3.44
N MET A 298 -0.68 9.75 -2.67
CA MET A 298 0.04 8.57 -3.14
C MET A 298 -0.92 7.54 -3.74
N SER A 299 -2.06 7.29 -3.07
CA SER A 299 -3.07 6.35 -3.53
C SER A 299 -3.70 6.71 -4.89
N GLN A 300 -3.44 7.91 -5.44
CA GLN A 300 -3.97 8.38 -6.71
C GLN A 300 -2.96 8.29 -7.86
N ILE A 301 -1.77 7.73 -7.62
CA ILE A 301 -0.73 7.59 -8.62
C ILE A 301 -1.18 6.60 -9.70
N GLU A 302 -1.22 7.07 -10.94
CA GLU A 302 -1.34 6.26 -12.17
C GLU A 302 -2.47 5.20 -12.12
N VAL A 303 -3.59 5.55 -11.48
CA VAL A 303 -4.70 4.61 -11.26
C VAL A 303 -5.45 4.27 -12.54
N LEU A 304 -5.88 3.01 -12.66
CA LEU A 304 -6.83 2.56 -13.66
C LEU A 304 -8.26 2.84 -13.18
N THR A 305 -9.11 3.40 -14.06
CA THR A 305 -10.51 3.71 -13.76
C THR A 305 -11.41 3.45 -14.97
N GLY A 306 -12.73 3.54 -14.81
CA GLY A 306 -13.67 3.34 -15.92
C GLY A 306 -13.61 1.93 -16.49
N LEU A 307 -13.11 1.78 -17.72
CA LEU A 307 -12.97 0.49 -18.41
C LEU A 307 -11.53 -0.03 -18.44
N ASP A 308 -10.56 0.74 -17.97
CA ASP A 308 -9.16 0.34 -17.96
C ASP A 308 -8.91 -0.67 -16.84
N GLY A 309 -8.25 -1.80 -17.14
CA GLY A 309 -8.08 -2.90 -16.19
C GLY A 309 -9.37 -3.66 -15.89
N GLU A 310 -9.42 -4.37 -14.76
CA GLU A 310 -10.55 -5.23 -14.39
C GLU A 310 -10.98 -5.11 -12.92
N ILE A 311 -12.01 -5.87 -12.53
CA ILE A 311 -12.31 -6.15 -11.12
C ILE A 311 -12.00 -7.63 -10.92
N ARG A 312 -10.84 -7.94 -10.36
CA ARG A 312 -10.42 -9.32 -10.15
C ARG A 312 -11.30 -9.99 -9.09
N ARG A 313 -11.66 -11.25 -9.32
CA ARG A 313 -12.37 -12.08 -8.35
C ARG A 313 -11.45 -12.64 -7.27
N GLN A 314 -10.22 -12.95 -7.65
CA GLN A 314 -9.15 -13.34 -6.73
C GLN A 314 -8.15 -12.20 -6.60
N PHE A 315 -7.51 -12.03 -5.45
CA PHE A 315 -6.63 -10.88 -5.22
C PHE A 315 -5.34 -10.92 -6.06
N ASP A 316 -4.93 -12.09 -6.54
CA ASP A 316 -3.61 -12.39 -7.11
C ASP A 316 -3.65 -12.96 -8.55
N GLN A 317 -4.83 -13.06 -9.17
CA GLN A 317 -4.99 -13.65 -10.50
C GLN A 317 -5.85 -12.77 -11.40
N VAL A 318 -5.39 -12.61 -12.64
CA VAL A 318 -6.19 -12.02 -13.72
C VAL A 318 -7.40 -12.92 -13.99
N ASN A 319 -8.57 -12.34 -14.22
CA ASN A 319 -9.76 -13.14 -14.52
C ASN A 319 -9.58 -13.91 -15.83
N SER A 320 -10.00 -15.18 -15.85
CA SER A 320 -10.11 -15.95 -17.09
C SER A 320 -11.36 -15.53 -17.87
N HIS A 321 -11.19 -15.22 -19.16
CA HIS A 321 -12.27 -15.00 -20.12
C HIS A 321 -12.69 -16.28 -20.84
#